data_AF-A0A7L3G732-F1
#
_entry.id   AF-A0A7L3G732-F1
#
_cell.length_a   1.000
_cell.length_b   1.000
_cell.length_c   1.000
_cell.angle_alpha   90.00
_cell.angle_beta   90.00
_cell.angle_gamma   90.00
#
_symmetry.space_group_name_H-M   'P 1'
#
loop_
_entity.id
_entity.type
_entity.pdbx_description
1 polymer ?
#
loop_
_entity_poly.entity_id
_entity_poly.type
_entity_poly.pdbx_seq_one_letter_code
_entity_poly.pdbx_strand_id
1 'polypeptide(L)'
;QRLKAAVHYTVGCLCQDVAEDGDIQFSKQTIAALSEITFRQCGTEVCMGIFSILCRHAKRSTVTIEDVKLLARRSNSLVRF
;
A
#
# COMPACT_ATOMS: atom_id res chain seq x y z
N GLN A 1 -8.35 13.48 7.74
CA GLN A 1 -7.99 12.91 9.05
C GLN A 1 -8.59 11.51 9.26
N ARG A 2 -9.89 11.27 9.02
CA ARG A 2 -10.52 9.94 9.22
C ARG A 2 -9.80 8.76 8.54
N LEU A 3 -9.43 8.90 7.26
CA LEU A 3 -8.72 7.85 6.53
C LEU A 3 -7.31 7.60 7.06
N LYS A 4 -6.58 8.65 7.47
CA LYS A 4 -5.25 8.51 8.09
C LYS A 4 -5.32 7.72 9.39
N ALA A 5 -6.31 7.98 10.24
CA ALA A 5 -6.51 7.25 11.48
C ALA A 5 -6.84 5.76 11.24
N ALA A 6 -7.68 5.46 10.24
CA ALA A 6 -7.97 4.07 9.87
C ALA A 6 -6.73 3.33 9.38
N VAL A 7 -5.92 3.96 8.50
CA VAL A 7 -4.65 3.38 8.04
C VAL A 7 -3.68 3.17 9.20
N HIS A 8 -3.57 4.15 10.11
CA HIS A 8 -2.71 4.03 11.28
C HIS A 8 -3.10 2.85 12.18
N TYR A 9 -4.40 2.66 12.41
CA TYR A 9 -4.90 1.52 13.16
C TYR A 9 -4.53 0.19 12.50
N THR A 10 -4.80 0.02 11.20
CA THR A 10 -4.47 -1.21 10.47
C THR A 10 -2.96 -1.47 10.45
N VAL A 11 -2.14 -0.43 10.25
CA VAL A 11 -0.68 -0.56 10.29
C VAL A 11 -0.21 -0.99 11.69
N GLY A 12 -0.83 -0.46 12.75
CA GLY A 12 -0.57 -0.90 14.13
C GLY A 12 -0.85 -2.39 14.34
N CYS A 13 -2.00 -2.88 13.87
CA CYS A 13 -2.34 -4.31 13.94
C CYS A 13 -1.31 -5.18 13.19
N LEU A 14 -0.96 -4.82 11.95
CA LEU A 14 0.03 -5.57 11.17
C LEU A 14 1.42 -5.54 11.81
N CYS A 15 1.81 -4.41 12.40
CA CYS A 15 3.08 -4.32 13.13
C CYS A 15 3.07 -5.20 14.39
N GLN A 16 1.92 -5.37 15.04
CA GLN A 16 1.77 -6.27 16.18
C GLN A 16 1.95 -7.73 15.76
N ASP A 17 1.32 -8.16 14.66
CA ASP A 17 1.46 -9.53 14.14
C ASP A 17 2.93 -9.83 13.78
N VAL A 18 3.62 -8.88 13.14
CA VAL A 18 5.05 -9.01 12.79
C VAL A 18 5.96 -8.94 14.02
N ALA A 19 5.59 -8.17 15.05
CA ALA A 19 6.31 -8.10 16.32
C ALA A 19 6.26 -9.44 17.06
N GLU A 20 5.12 -10.10 17.05
CA GLU A 20 4.92 -11.42 17.67
C GLU A 20 5.66 -12.52 16.92
N ASP A 21 5.63 -12.52 15.58
CA ASP A 21 6.35 -13.49 14.75
C ASP A 21 7.89 -13.33 14.85
N GLY A 22 8.36 -12.09 14.95
CA GLY A 22 9.78 -11.77 14.98
C GLY A 22 10.40 -11.62 16.38
N ASP A 23 9.61 -11.69 17.45
CA ASP A 23 9.99 -11.32 18.82
C ASP A 23 10.68 -9.94 18.89
N ILE A 24 10.15 -8.97 18.15
CA ILE A 24 10.66 -7.60 18.07
C ILE A 24 9.63 -6.59 18.58
N GLN A 25 10.10 -5.42 19.03
CA GLN A 25 9.23 -4.34 19.50
C GLN A 25 9.31 -3.14 18.56
N PHE A 26 8.16 -2.66 18.07
CA PHE A 26 8.09 -1.45 17.26
C PHE A 26 7.84 -0.22 18.14
N SER A 27 8.60 0.85 17.90
CA SER A 27 8.33 2.14 18.54
C SER A 27 7.05 2.77 17.99
N LYS A 28 6.37 3.59 18.80
CA LYS A 28 5.19 4.36 18.36
C LYS A 28 5.51 5.27 17.17
N GLN A 29 6.72 5.82 17.14
CA GLN A 29 7.21 6.66 16.06
C GLN A 29 7.39 5.86 14.76
N THR A 30 7.87 4.61 14.85
CA THR A 30 8.01 3.72 13.69
C THR A 30 6.64 3.39 13.09
N ILE A 31 5.65 3.04 13.91
CA ILE A 31 4.28 2.75 13.45
C ILE A 31 3.65 3.99 12.80
N ALA A 32 3.85 5.18 13.37
CA ALA A 32 3.39 6.43 12.79
C ALA A 32 4.07 6.74 11.44
N ALA A 33 5.39 6.53 11.34
CA ALA A 33 6.13 6.72 10.10
C ALA A 33 5.68 5.75 9.01
N LEU A 34 5.50 4.47 9.34
CA LEU A 34 4.95 3.46 8.42
C LEU A 34 3.55 3.85 7.95
N SER A 35 2.69 4.27 8.86
CA SER A 35 1.35 4.74 8.49
C SER A 35 1.37 5.92 7.52
N GLU A 36 2.29 6.88 7.68
CA GLU A 36 2.40 8.01 6.76
C GLU A 36 3.01 7.61 5.42
N ILE A 37 3.95 6.66 5.39
CA ILE A 37 4.51 6.10 4.16
C ILE A 37 3.40 5.36 3.39
N THR A 38 2.69 4.45 4.04
CA THR A 38 1.58 3.69 3.43
C THR A 38 0.48 4.60 2.94
N PHE A 39 0.10 5.62 3.73
CA PHE A 39 -0.92 6.58 3.32
C PHE A 39 -0.51 7.37 2.08
N ARG A 40 0.75 7.83 1.98
CA ARG A 40 1.27 8.51 0.78
C ARG A 40 1.36 7.58 -0.43
N GLN A 41 1.76 6.33 -0.22
CA GLN A 41 1.91 5.35 -1.29
C GLN A 41 0.56 4.93 -1.89
N CYS A 42 -0.46 4.75 -1.05
CA CYS A 42 -1.85 4.55 -1.48
C CYS A 42 -2.48 5.83 -2.05
N GLY A 43 -2.06 6.99 -1.55
CA GLY A 43 -2.48 8.31 -2.01
C GLY A 43 -2.17 8.53 -3.49
N THR A 44 -2.87 9.51 -4.06
CA THR A 44 -2.97 9.91 -5.47
C THR A 44 -1.67 9.90 -6.28
N GLU A 45 -0.51 9.95 -5.63
CA GLU A 45 0.80 10.20 -6.22
C GLU A 45 1.49 8.95 -6.79
N VAL A 46 1.30 7.77 -6.20
CA VAL A 46 2.01 6.54 -6.64
C VAL A 46 1.03 5.50 -7.18
N CYS A 47 0.29 4.79 -6.32
CA CYS A 47 -0.57 3.70 -6.80
C CYS A 47 -1.75 4.21 -7.65
N MET A 48 -2.53 5.15 -7.12
CA MET A 48 -3.71 5.70 -7.81
C MET A 48 -3.33 6.45 -9.10
N GLY A 49 -2.23 7.21 -9.09
CA GLY A 49 -1.71 7.90 -10.27
C GLY A 49 -1.29 6.92 -11.37
N ILE A 50 -0.54 5.88 -11.01
CA ILE A 50 -0.15 4.82 -11.97
C ILE A 50 -1.39 4.10 -12.49
N PHE A 51 -2.34 3.72 -11.64
CA PHE A 51 -3.57 3.06 -12.09
C PHE A 51 -4.36 3.90 -13.10
N SER A 52 -4.51 5.20 -12.85
CA SER A 52 -5.18 6.11 -13.79
C SER A 52 -4.49 6.14 -15.16
N ILE A 53 -3.14 6.22 -15.18
CA ILE A 53 -2.35 6.19 -16.42
C ILE A 53 -2.53 4.85 -17.15
N LEU A 54 -2.49 3.73 -16.43
CA LEU A 54 -2.63 2.39 -17.01
C LEU A 54 -4.01 2.13 -17.60
N CYS A 55 -5.07 2.53 -16.89
CA CYS A 55 -6.45 2.42 -17.39
C CYS A 55 -6.62 3.23 -18.68
N ARG A 56 -6.13 4.47 -18.66
CA ARG A 56 -6.23 5.38 -19.81
C ARG A 56 -5.42 4.87 -21.01
N HIS A 57 -4.26 4.26 -20.77
CA HIS A 57 -3.48 3.60 -21.81
C HIS A 57 -4.26 2.47 -22.50
N ALA A 58 -5.04 1.71 -21.72
CA ALA A 58 -5.93 0.67 -22.23
C ALA A 58 -7.28 1.20 -22.77
N LYS A 59 -7.45 2.53 -22.93
CA LYS A 59 -8.70 3.19 -23.32
C LYS A 59 -9.89 2.88 -22.39
N ARG A 60 -9.60 2.55 -21.13
CA ARG A 60 -10.58 2.25 -20.09
C ARG A 60 -10.62 3.37 -19.06
N SER A 61 -11.80 3.60 -18.47
CA SER A 61 -11.99 4.57 -17.37
C SER A 61 -12.11 3.89 -15.99
N THR A 62 -12.12 2.55 -15.97
CA THR A 62 -12.28 1.74 -14.76
C THR A 62 -11.04 0.88 -14.55
N VAL A 63 -10.53 0.90 -13.32
CA VAL A 63 -9.39 0.08 -12.88
C VAL A 63 -9.78 -1.39 -12.84
N THR A 64 -8.95 -2.23 -13.45
CA THR A 64 -9.13 -3.69 -13.52
C THR A 64 -7.95 -4.40 -12.86
N ILE A 65 -8.08 -5.71 -12.69
CA ILE A 65 -7.04 -6.58 -12.11
C ILE A 65 -5.73 -6.52 -12.91
N GLU A 66 -5.80 -6.34 -14.23
CA GLU A 66 -4.62 -6.24 -15.08
C GLU A 66 -3.78 -4.99 -14.76
N ASP A 67 -4.43 -3.90 -14.37
CA ASP A 67 -3.73 -2.67 -13.97
C ASP A 67 -3.01 -2.87 -12.62
N VAL A 68 -3.59 -3.69 -11.72
CA VAL A 68 -2.98 -4.12 -10.44
C VAL A 68 -1.77 -5.02 -10.67
N LYS A 69 -1.87 -6.01 -11.54
CA LYS A 69 -0.73 -6.87 -11.91
C LYS A 69 0.40 -6.06 -12.53
N LEU A 70 0.06 -5.09 -13.39
CA LEU A 70 1.05 -4.26 -14.07
C LEU A 70 1.78 -3.31 -13.12
N LEU A 71 1.16 -2.88 -12.01
CA LEU A 71 1.82 -2.16 -10.93
C LEU A 71 2.94 -3.00 -10.29
N ALA A 72 2.68 -4.29 -10.06
CA ALA A 72 3.64 -5.22 -9.46
C ALA A 72 4.78 -5.63 -10.41
N ARG A 73 4.72 -5.31 -11.72
CA ARG A 73 5.61 -5.86 -12.77
C ARG A 73 7.12 -5.80 -12.51
N ARG A 74 7.58 -4.87 -11.66
CA ARG A 74 9.01 -4.71 -11.35
C ARG A 74 9.51 -5.72 -10.31
N SER A 75 8.61 -6.41 -9.61
CA SER A 75 8.93 -7.40 -8.60
C SER A 75 8.28 -8.73 -8.93
N ASN A 76 9.11 -9.70 -9.36
CA ASN A 76 8.64 -11.03 -9.75
C ASN A 76 8.00 -11.81 -8.60
N SER A 77 8.39 -11.55 -7.35
CA SER A 77 7.73 -12.15 -6.19
C SER A 77 6.32 -11.60 -6.01
N LEU A 78 6.12 -10.29 -6.13
CA LEU A 78 4.82 -9.64 -5.98
C LEU A 78 3.85 -9.95 -7.12
N VAL A 79 4.31 -10.15 -8.35
CA VAL A 79 3.45 -10.51 -9.51
C VAL A 79 2.88 -11.93 -9.39
N ARG A 80 3.56 -12.80 -8.63
CA ARG A 80 3.19 -14.22 -8.48
C ARG A 80 2.16 -14.48 -7.38
N PHE A 81 1.85 -13.46 -6.56
CA PHE A 81 0.72 -13.48 -5.63
C PHE A 81 -0.57 -13.14 -6.38
#